data_AF-A0A257TRM3-F1
#
_entry.id   AF-A0A257TRM3-F1
#
_cell.length_a   1.000
_cell.length_b   1.000
_cell.length_c   1.000
_cell.angle_alpha   90.00
_cell.angle_beta   90.00
_cell.angle_gamma   90.00
#
_symmetry.space_group_name_H-M   'P 1'
#
loop_
_entity.id
_entity.type
_entity.pdbx_description
1 polymer ?
#
loop_
_entity_poly.entity_id
_entity_poly.type
_entity_poly.pdbx_seq_one_letter_code
_entity_poly.pdbx_strand_id
1 'polypeptide(L)'
;AVSEAYSHGYLGENIQGTNFSTDLYVHRGAGAYICGEESGLMESIEGKRGYPRVKPPFPAQNGLWGNATTINNVETIANVPAIIWNGAEWFAKIGAQKHPGTLLIGVSGHVNKPGVFELPSGTLLTDIIYNFAGGVLGNKKIKMVIPGGSSMPPLRGDQLEGVRMDAESLKTVGSAIGTGGVIVMDEDTDLTKVLLRIARFYWHESCGQCTPCREGTGWMKKILQRMNDGGGKPEDLDLLVRVANNIEGNTICALGDAAAWPVKFTIQRFRKELEEELLRQAKSAA
;
A
#
# COMPACT_ATOMS: atom_id res chain seq x y z
N ALA A 1 -19.33 9.49 -19.08
CA ALA A 1 -18.29 8.52 -19.48
C ALA A 1 -18.88 7.20 -20.00
N VAL A 2 -19.28 6.23 -19.16
CA VAL A 2 -19.71 4.90 -19.64
C VAL A 2 -20.91 4.98 -20.57
N SER A 3 -21.98 5.66 -20.18
CA SER A 3 -23.16 5.86 -21.03
C SER A 3 -22.84 6.60 -22.33
N GLU A 4 -21.94 7.57 -22.29
CA GLU A 4 -21.47 8.29 -23.49
C GLU A 4 -20.72 7.34 -24.43
N ALA A 5 -19.85 6.47 -23.89
CA ALA A 5 -19.13 5.48 -24.68
C ALA A 5 -20.07 4.49 -25.39
N TYR A 6 -21.14 4.04 -24.73
CA TYR A 6 -22.19 3.26 -25.41
C TYR A 6 -22.90 4.09 -26.49
N SER A 7 -23.29 5.34 -26.21
CA SER A 7 -24.00 6.19 -27.20
C SER A 7 -23.18 6.52 -28.46
N HIS A 8 -21.84 6.53 -28.35
CA HIS A 8 -20.93 6.73 -29.46
C HIS A 8 -20.46 5.41 -30.10
N GLY A 9 -20.94 4.26 -29.62
CA GLY A 9 -20.55 2.94 -30.14
C GLY A 9 -19.10 2.55 -29.85
N TYR A 10 -18.50 3.05 -28.77
CA TYR A 10 -17.17 2.65 -28.28
C TYR A 10 -17.22 1.42 -27.35
N LEU A 11 -18.42 1.04 -26.89
CA LEU A 11 -18.73 -0.15 -26.11
C LEU A 11 -20.03 -0.78 -26.63
N GLY A 12 -20.26 -2.05 -26.31
CA GLY A 12 -21.41 -2.82 -26.75
C GLY A 12 -21.09 -3.75 -27.93
N GLU A 13 -22.12 -4.07 -28.73
CA GLU A 13 -22.00 -4.99 -29.86
C GLU A 13 -21.31 -4.36 -31.07
N ASN A 14 -20.45 -5.14 -31.74
CA ASN A 14 -19.81 -4.78 -33.01
C ASN A 14 -19.19 -3.38 -32.98
N ILE A 15 -18.27 -3.15 -32.02
CA ILE A 15 -17.70 -1.83 -31.72
C ILE A 15 -17.16 -1.21 -33.00
N GLN A 16 -17.65 -0.01 -33.33
CA GLN A 16 -17.30 0.74 -34.55
C GLN A 16 -17.42 -0.09 -35.85
N GLY A 17 -18.35 -1.05 -35.92
CA GLY A 17 -18.56 -1.92 -37.08
C GLY A 17 -17.56 -3.08 -37.22
N THR A 18 -16.75 -3.34 -36.19
CA THR A 18 -15.88 -4.52 -36.13
C THR A 18 -16.66 -5.77 -35.71
N ASN A 19 -16.03 -6.95 -35.76
CA ASN A 19 -16.59 -8.20 -35.22
C ASN A 19 -16.29 -8.40 -33.71
N PHE A 20 -15.75 -7.38 -33.04
CA PHE A 20 -15.43 -7.42 -31.63
C PHE A 20 -16.51 -6.66 -30.82
N SER A 21 -16.94 -7.28 -29.72
CA SER A 21 -17.95 -6.73 -28.81
C SER A 21 -17.39 -6.74 -27.40
N THR A 22 -17.65 -5.69 -26.63
CA THR A 22 -17.25 -5.64 -25.22
C THR A 22 -18.21 -4.78 -24.41
N ASP A 23 -18.69 -5.33 -23.31
CA ASP A 23 -19.52 -4.62 -22.36
C ASP A 23 -18.69 -4.18 -21.16
N LEU A 24 -19.03 -3.01 -20.62
CA LEU A 24 -18.48 -2.49 -19.38
C LEU A 24 -19.58 -2.33 -18.35
N TYR A 25 -19.37 -2.97 -17.19
CA TYR A 25 -20.25 -2.89 -16.03
C TYR A 25 -19.53 -2.16 -14.89
N VAL A 26 -20.23 -1.21 -14.26
CA VAL A 26 -19.74 -0.50 -13.08
C VAL A 26 -20.32 -1.13 -11.83
N HIS A 27 -19.50 -1.87 -11.09
CA HIS A 27 -19.89 -2.44 -9.81
C HIS A 27 -19.33 -1.59 -8.65
N ARG A 28 -20.18 -1.20 -7.69
CA ARG A 28 -19.76 -0.41 -6.53
C ARG A 28 -19.52 -1.31 -5.32
N GLY A 29 -18.38 -1.15 -4.66
CA GLY A 29 -18.14 -1.73 -3.34
C GLY A 29 -18.88 -0.98 -2.22
N ALA A 30 -18.74 -1.46 -0.99
CA ALA A 30 -19.44 -0.94 0.19
C ALA A 30 -18.51 -0.54 1.36
N GLY A 31 -17.27 -0.12 1.05
CA GLY A 31 -16.34 0.41 2.06
C GLY A 31 -15.55 -0.65 2.84
N ALA A 32 -14.96 -1.62 2.14
CA ALA A 32 -14.08 -2.63 2.72
C ALA A 32 -12.76 -2.68 1.93
N TYR A 33 -11.64 -2.38 2.58
CA TYR A 33 -10.31 -2.39 1.96
C TYR A 33 -9.92 -3.78 1.46
N ILE A 34 -10.29 -4.83 2.19
CA ILE A 34 -10.02 -6.22 1.77
C ILE A 34 -10.72 -6.61 0.45
N CYS A 35 -11.84 -5.95 0.09
CA CYS A 35 -12.47 -6.14 -1.21
C CYS A 35 -11.69 -5.49 -2.36
N GLY A 36 -10.60 -4.77 -2.08
CA GLY A 36 -9.64 -4.32 -3.10
C GLY A 36 -8.56 -5.37 -3.40
N GLU A 37 -8.43 -6.42 -2.59
CA GLU A 37 -7.59 -7.57 -2.91
C GLU A 37 -8.17 -8.34 -4.10
N GLU A 38 -7.32 -8.87 -4.97
CA GLU A 38 -7.70 -9.53 -6.23
C GLU A 38 -8.88 -10.51 -6.07
N SER A 39 -8.72 -11.53 -5.24
CA SER A 39 -9.74 -12.55 -5.05
C SER A 39 -10.89 -12.12 -4.14
N GLY A 40 -10.62 -11.24 -3.16
CA GLY A 40 -11.66 -10.60 -2.34
C GLY A 40 -12.61 -9.75 -3.18
N LEU A 41 -12.09 -9.05 -4.20
CA LEU A 41 -12.87 -8.27 -5.17
C LEU A 41 -13.82 -9.15 -5.97
N MET A 42 -13.34 -10.30 -6.47
CA MET A 42 -14.19 -11.25 -7.19
C MET A 42 -15.34 -11.75 -6.32
N GLU A 43 -15.03 -12.21 -5.10
CA GLU A 43 -16.06 -12.69 -4.16
C GLU A 43 -17.08 -11.59 -3.83
N SER A 44 -16.63 -10.34 -3.69
CA SER A 44 -17.51 -9.20 -3.47
C SER A 44 -18.43 -8.91 -4.67
N ILE A 45 -17.95 -9.05 -5.92
CA ILE A 45 -18.75 -8.87 -7.13
C ILE A 45 -19.75 -10.03 -7.29
N GLU A 46 -19.38 -11.23 -6.85
CA GLU A 46 -20.27 -12.40 -6.83
C GLU A 46 -21.38 -12.33 -5.77
N GLY A 47 -21.46 -11.24 -5.00
CA GLY A 47 -22.45 -11.05 -3.95
C GLY A 47 -22.16 -11.83 -2.67
N LYS A 48 -20.94 -12.36 -2.52
CA LYS A 48 -20.48 -13.05 -1.31
C LYS A 48 -19.77 -12.07 -0.38
N ARG A 49 -19.37 -12.57 0.80
CA ARG A 49 -18.42 -11.83 1.64
C ARG A 49 -17.09 -11.73 0.89
N GLY A 50 -16.43 -10.57 0.93
CA GLY A 50 -15.11 -10.35 0.31
C GLY A 50 -13.98 -11.09 1.03
N TYR A 51 -14.09 -12.41 1.12
CA TYR A 51 -13.12 -13.32 1.72
C TYR A 51 -12.21 -13.82 0.61
N PRO A 52 -10.92 -13.42 0.59
CA PRO A 52 -9.99 -13.87 -0.42
C PRO A 52 -9.96 -15.40 -0.61
N ARG A 53 -9.73 -15.83 -1.84
CA ARG A 53 -9.59 -17.24 -2.20
C ARG A 53 -8.14 -17.68 -1.98
N VAL A 54 -7.95 -18.92 -1.52
CA VAL A 54 -6.63 -19.54 -1.48
C VAL A 54 -6.17 -19.80 -2.91
N LYS A 55 -4.92 -19.44 -3.22
CA LYS A 55 -4.26 -19.74 -4.49
C LYS A 55 -3.38 -20.99 -4.31
N PRO A 56 -3.37 -21.95 -5.25
CA PRO A 56 -4.18 -22.08 -6.48
C PRO A 56 -5.63 -22.58 -6.23
N PRO A 57 -6.57 -22.41 -7.21
CA PRO A 57 -6.36 -21.91 -8.57
C PRO A 57 -6.21 -20.39 -8.66
N PHE A 58 -5.48 -19.91 -9.67
CA PHE A 58 -5.35 -18.47 -9.94
C PHE A 58 -6.60 -17.94 -10.67
N PRO A 59 -6.93 -16.64 -10.54
CA PRO A 59 -8.09 -16.04 -11.22
C PRO A 59 -8.09 -16.22 -12.74
N ALA A 60 -6.91 -16.24 -13.35
CA ALA A 60 -6.76 -16.49 -14.79
C ALA A 60 -7.26 -17.89 -15.22
N GLN A 61 -7.32 -18.85 -14.29
CA GLN A 61 -7.83 -20.21 -14.53
C GLN A 61 -9.27 -20.37 -14.04
N ASN A 62 -9.58 -19.82 -12.87
CA ASN A 62 -10.90 -19.89 -12.24
C ASN A 62 -11.12 -18.62 -11.39
N GLY A 63 -11.71 -17.62 -12.04
CA GLY A 63 -11.95 -16.29 -11.47
C GLY A 63 -13.43 -16.01 -11.24
N LEU A 64 -13.92 -14.87 -11.75
CA LEU A 64 -15.26 -14.38 -11.52
C LEU A 64 -16.32 -15.33 -12.12
N TRP A 65 -17.22 -15.81 -11.27
CA TRP A 65 -18.24 -16.84 -11.59
C TRP A 65 -17.65 -18.12 -12.20
N GLY A 66 -16.40 -18.45 -11.86
CA GLY A 66 -15.69 -19.61 -12.40
C GLY A 66 -15.04 -19.39 -13.76
N ASN A 67 -15.15 -18.20 -14.35
CA ASN A 67 -14.57 -17.87 -15.65
C ASN A 67 -13.13 -17.33 -15.50
N ALA A 68 -12.30 -17.54 -16.53
CA ALA A 68 -10.96 -16.95 -16.59
C ALA A 68 -11.05 -15.42 -16.45
N THR A 69 -10.34 -14.88 -15.46
CA THR A 69 -10.41 -13.46 -15.10
C THR A 69 -9.01 -12.91 -14.82
N THR A 70 -8.73 -11.70 -15.32
CA THR A 70 -7.53 -10.95 -14.95
C THR A 70 -7.96 -9.65 -14.29
N ILE A 71 -7.35 -9.34 -13.15
CA ILE A 71 -7.65 -8.14 -12.39
C ILE A 71 -6.47 -7.19 -12.52
N ASN A 72 -6.76 -5.96 -12.93
CA ASN A 72 -5.77 -4.93 -13.12
C ASN A 72 -6.16 -3.70 -12.31
N ASN A 73 -5.16 -2.99 -11.80
CA ASN A 73 -5.39 -1.66 -11.27
C ASN A 73 -5.80 -0.70 -12.40
N VAL A 74 -6.56 0.33 -12.05
CA VAL A 74 -7.03 1.36 -12.99
C VAL A 74 -5.85 2.03 -13.69
N GLU A 75 -4.79 2.36 -12.95
CA GLU A 75 -3.58 2.98 -13.51
C GLU A 75 -2.92 2.13 -14.60
N THR A 76 -2.85 0.81 -14.40
CA THR A 76 -2.30 -0.11 -15.40
C THR A 76 -3.14 -0.09 -16.68
N ILE A 77 -4.46 -0.20 -16.58
CA ILE A 77 -5.36 -0.20 -17.74
C ILE A 77 -5.39 1.17 -18.42
N ALA A 78 -5.36 2.26 -17.67
CA ALA A 78 -5.39 3.62 -18.19
C ALA A 78 -4.15 3.97 -19.03
N ASN A 79 -3.01 3.32 -18.78
CA ASN A 79 -1.80 3.48 -19.58
C ASN A 79 -1.85 2.72 -20.93
N VAL A 80 -2.67 1.66 -21.05
CA VAL A 80 -2.69 0.80 -22.24
C VAL A 80 -3.00 1.56 -23.54
N PRO A 81 -4.02 2.44 -23.63
CA PRO A 81 -4.29 3.19 -24.86
C PRO A 81 -3.12 4.03 -25.34
N ALA A 82 -2.45 4.76 -24.42
CA ALA A 82 -1.28 5.57 -24.75
C ALA A 82 -0.10 4.72 -25.23
N ILE A 83 0.11 3.54 -24.63
CA ILE A 83 1.13 2.58 -25.07
C ILE A 83 0.81 2.04 -26.48
N ILE A 84 -0.45 1.72 -26.77
CA ILE A 84 -0.86 1.24 -28.10
C ILE A 84 -0.66 2.34 -29.16
N TRP A 85 -1.03 3.59 -28.85
CA TRP A 85 -0.92 4.71 -29.81
C TRP A 85 0.52 5.13 -30.10
N ASN A 86 1.39 5.17 -29.08
CA ASN A 86 2.77 5.64 -29.23
C ASN A 86 3.79 4.51 -29.41
N GLY A 87 3.38 3.25 -29.20
CA GLY A 87 4.23 2.08 -29.24
C GLY A 87 4.88 1.74 -27.89
N ALA A 88 5.13 0.45 -27.66
CA ALA A 88 5.74 -0.03 -26.41
C ALA A 88 7.14 0.55 -26.16
N GLU A 89 7.92 0.78 -27.22
CA GLU A 89 9.26 1.39 -27.12
C GLU A 89 9.23 2.82 -26.59
N TRP A 90 8.17 3.57 -26.86
CA TRP A 90 8.01 4.93 -26.32
C TRP A 90 7.86 4.88 -24.81
N PHE A 91 6.97 4.02 -24.30
CA PHE A 91 6.74 3.88 -22.86
C PHE A 91 7.97 3.28 -22.17
N ALA A 92 8.65 2.33 -22.82
CA ALA A 92 9.88 1.70 -22.32
C ALA A 92 11.06 2.67 -22.13
N LYS A 93 11.05 3.82 -22.82
CA LYS A 93 12.08 4.87 -22.68
C LYS A 93 11.85 5.81 -21.49
N ILE A 94 10.70 5.72 -20.84
CA ILE A 94 10.35 6.57 -19.69
C ILE A 94 10.75 5.84 -18.41
N GLY A 95 11.37 6.55 -17.48
CA GLY A 95 11.67 6.05 -16.14
C GLY A 95 12.82 5.04 -16.07
N ALA A 96 12.79 4.18 -15.07
CA ALA A 96 13.85 3.21 -14.80
C ALA A 96 13.81 2.02 -15.79
N GLN A 97 14.97 1.57 -16.26
CA GLN A 97 15.10 0.52 -17.29
C GLN A 97 14.32 -0.77 -16.99
N LYS A 98 14.30 -1.21 -15.72
CA LYS A 98 13.62 -2.45 -15.29
C LYS A 98 12.24 -2.21 -14.66
N HIS A 99 11.79 -0.97 -14.66
CA HIS A 99 10.44 -0.61 -14.25
C HIS A 99 9.94 0.53 -15.14
N PRO A 100 9.89 0.37 -16.47
CA PRO A 100 9.62 1.47 -17.37
C PRO A 100 8.22 2.06 -17.19
N GLY A 101 8.08 3.33 -17.54
CA GLY A 101 6.82 4.05 -17.54
C GLY A 101 6.74 5.17 -16.53
N THR A 102 5.54 5.73 -16.40
CA THR A 102 5.17 6.70 -15.37
C THR A 102 4.48 6.00 -14.19
N LEU A 103 4.47 6.68 -13.05
CA LEU A 103 3.73 6.30 -11.84
C LEU A 103 2.95 7.52 -11.35
N LEU A 104 1.72 7.30 -10.91
CA LEU A 104 0.96 8.25 -10.10
C LEU A 104 1.42 8.14 -8.65
N ILE A 105 2.20 9.13 -8.21
CA ILE A 105 2.76 9.18 -6.86
C ILE A 105 1.93 10.13 -6.00
N GLY A 106 1.20 9.56 -5.04
CA GLY A 106 0.41 10.31 -4.08
C GLY A 106 1.26 10.67 -2.86
N VAL A 107 1.63 11.94 -2.69
CA VAL A 107 2.40 12.43 -1.56
C VAL A 107 1.48 13.02 -0.50
N SER A 108 1.61 12.53 0.74
CA SER A 108 0.80 12.91 1.89
C SER A 108 1.64 13.01 3.17
N GLY A 109 1.00 13.40 4.27
CA GLY A 109 1.66 13.59 5.56
C GLY A 109 2.21 15.00 5.73
N HIS A 110 3.38 15.13 6.35
CA HIS A 110 3.95 16.40 6.78
C HIS A 110 4.74 17.11 5.67
N VAL A 111 4.10 17.37 4.53
CA VAL A 111 4.65 18.13 3.38
C VAL A 111 3.88 19.43 3.13
N ASN A 112 4.52 20.43 2.53
CA ASN A 112 3.91 21.74 2.26
C ASN A 112 2.86 21.70 1.13
N LYS A 113 3.00 20.79 0.16
CA LYS A 113 2.11 20.65 -1.00
C LYS A 113 1.75 19.18 -1.23
N PRO A 114 0.89 18.59 -0.38
CA PRO A 114 0.39 17.23 -0.63
C PRO A 114 -0.41 17.18 -1.94
N GLY A 115 -0.31 16.08 -2.67
CA GLY A 115 -0.93 15.95 -4.00
C GLY A 115 -0.59 14.63 -4.68
N VAL A 116 -1.14 14.45 -5.88
CA VAL A 116 -0.81 13.31 -6.76
C VAL A 116 -0.05 13.85 -7.96
N PHE A 117 1.10 13.25 -8.24
CA PHE A 117 2.00 13.67 -9.32
C PHE A 117 2.25 12.47 -10.24
N GLU A 118 2.04 12.64 -11.54
CA GLU A 118 2.49 11.66 -12.52
C GLU A 118 3.95 11.92 -12.85
N LEU A 119 4.83 10.98 -12.50
CA LEU A 119 6.27 11.12 -12.64
C LEU A 119 6.87 9.86 -13.29
N PRO A 120 8.00 9.97 -14.00
CA PRO A 120 8.74 8.79 -14.43
C PRO A 120 9.08 7.89 -13.24
N SER A 121 8.94 6.58 -13.41
CA SER A 121 9.46 5.64 -12.43
C SER A 121 10.96 5.87 -12.21
N GLY A 122 11.45 5.56 -11.02
CA GLY A 122 12.86 5.79 -10.67
C GLY A 122 13.22 7.25 -10.41
N THR A 123 12.24 8.16 -10.36
CA THR A 123 12.43 9.52 -9.83
C THR A 123 12.92 9.44 -8.38
N LEU A 124 13.87 10.30 -7.99
CA LEU A 124 14.41 10.31 -6.64
C LEU A 124 13.30 10.64 -5.63
N LEU A 125 13.24 9.86 -4.54
CA LEU A 125 12.26 10.06 -3.47
C LEU A 125 12.45 11.43 -2.80
N THR A 126 13.68 11.90 -2.69
CA THR A 126 14.00 13.25 -2.19
C THR A 126 13.50 14.34 -3.13
N ASP A 127 13.66 14.20 -4.45
CA ASP A 127 13.12 15.17 -5.42
C ASP A 127 11.59 15.25 -5.34
N ILE A 128 10.92 14.11 -5.20
CA ILE A 128 9.47 14.04 -5.01
C ILE A 128 9.05 14.85 -3.78
N ILE A 129 9.74 14.66 -2.66
CA ILE A 129 9.39 15.33 -1.40
C ILE A 129 9.71 16.82 -1.46
N TYR A 130 10.90 17.22 -1.90
CA TYR A 130 11.36 18.61 -1.83
C TYR A 130 10.93 19.46 -3.02
N ASN A 131 11.01 18.94 -4.24
CA ASN A 131 10.73 19.73 -5.45
C ASN A 131 9.24 19.70 -5.82
N PHE A 132 8.60 18.52 -5.75
CA PHE A 132 7.19 18.38 -6.15
C PHE A 132 6.23 18.67 -4.99
N ALA A 133 6.46 18.06 -3.82
CA ALA A 133 5.61 18.25 -2.64
C ALA A 133 6.02 19.47 -1.77
N GLY A 134 7.00 20.27 -2.22
CA GLY A 134 7.38 21.53 -1.60
C GLY A 134 8.12 21.41 -0.27
N GLY A 135 8.69 20.25 0.04
CA GLY A 135 9.45 19.99 1.26
C GLY A 135 8.57 19.74 2.48
N VAL A 136 9.24 19.49 3.61
CA VAL A 136 8.59 19.17 4.89
C VAL A 136 7.98 20.43 5.52
N LEU A 137 6.82 20.28 6.17
CA LEU A 137 6.18 21.37 6.91
C LEU A 137 7.16 22.01 7.91
N GLY A 138 7.28 23.34 7.87
CA GLY A 138 8.14 24.10 8.77
C GLY A 138 9.64 23.85 8.60
N ASN A 139 10.09 23.28 7.46
CA ASN A 139 11.49 22.93 7.19
C ASN A 139 12.10 21.99 8.25
N LYS A 140 11.27 21.18 8.90
CA LYS A 140 11.71 20.17 9.85
C LYS A 140 12.43 19.03 9.16
N LYS A 141 13.15 18.24 9.95
CA LYS A 141 13.78 17.00 9.46
C LYS A 141 12.73 15.92 9.23
N ILE A 142 13.02 15.04 8.28
CA ILE A 142 12.25 13.83 8.04
C ILE A 142 12.65 12.78 9.08
N LYS A 143 11.67 12.24 9.81
CA LYS A 143 11.87 11.05 10.66
C LYS A 143 11.68 9.77 9.87
N MET A 144 10.55 9.67 9.19
CA MET A 144 10.08 8.46 8.55
C MET A 144 9.39 8.77 7.22
N VAL A 145 9.61 7.93 6.22
CA VAL A 145 8.83 7.92 4.97
C VAL A 145 8.33 6.51 4.70
N ILE A 146 7.04 6.36 4.44
CA ILE A 146 6.50 5.13 3.87
C ILE A 146 6.36 5.36 2.36
N PRO A 147 7.16 4.72 1.50
CA PRO A 147 7.23 5.09 0.09
C PRO A 147 6.03 4.57 -0.74
N GLY A 148 5.42 3.46 -0.35
CA GLY A 148 4.49 2.71 -1.21
C GLY A 148 3.13 2.39 -0.58
N GLY A 149 2.59 3.30 0.22
CA GLY A 149 1.36 3.08 0.98
C GLY A 149 1.61 2.35 2.29
N SER A 150 0.64 2.40 3.21
CA SER A 150 0.79 1.94 4.60
C SER A 150 1.17 0.47 4.76
N SER A 151 1.17 -0.34 3.70
CA SER A 151 1.60 -1.73 3.69
C SER A 151 3.11 -1.91 3.60
N MET A 152 3.85 -0.90 3.14
CA MET A 152 5.27 -1.05 2.82
C MET A 152 6.18 -0.72 4.01
N PRO A 153 7.36 -1.35 4.12
CA PRO A 153 8.35 -1.05 5.15
C PRO A 153 8.78 0.44 5.15
N PRO A 154 8.74 1.15 6.29
CA PRO A 154 9.07 2.58 6.37
C PRO A 154 10.57 2.84 6.36
N LEU A 155 11.04 3.81 5.59
CA LEU A 155 12.44 4.28 5.57
C LEU A 155 12.68 5.37 6.61
N ARG A 156 13.87 5.39 7.21
CA ARG A 156 14.35 6.52 8.03
C ARG A 156 14.80 7.67 7.15
N GLY A 157 14.73 8.90 7.67
CA GLY A 157 15.15 10.10 6.93
C GLY A 157 16.59 10.07 6.39
N ASP A 158 17.52 9.42 7.10
CA ASP A 158 18.91 9.25 6.68
C ASP A 158 19.15 8.10 5.69
N GLN A 159 18.12 7.32 5.36
CA GLN A 159 18.16 6.25 4.36
C GLN A 159 17.65 6.70 2.99
N LEU A 160 17.18 7.96 2.86
CA LEU A 160 16.49 8.42 1.65
C LEU A 160 17.43 8.83 0.51
N GLU A 161 18.69 9.11 0.83
CA GLU A 161 19.66 9.58 -0.16
C GLU A 161 19.87 8.54 -1.26
N GLY A 162 19.72 8.97 -2.52
CA GLY A 162 19.83 8.09 -3.68
C GLY A 162 18.70 7.08 -3.87
N VAL A 163 17.69 7.03 -2.98
CA VAL A 163 16.53 6.14 -3.13
C VAL A 163 15.62 6.65 -4.24
N ARG A 164 15.26 5.75 -5.15
CA ARG A 164 14.43 6.03 -6.31
C ARG A 164 13.09 5.30 -6.20
N MET A 165 12.05 5.91 -6.73
CA MET A 165 10.70 5.34 -6.77
C MET A 165 10.56 4.31 -7.90
N ASP A 166 11.30 3.21 -7.76
CA ASP A 166 11.19 2.02 -8.59
C ASP A 166 11.37 0.74 -7.74
N ALA A 167 10.98 -0.40 -8.31
CA ALA A 167 10.96 -1.66 -7.58
C ALA A 167 12.35 -2.15 -7.17
N GLU A 168 13.40 -1.91 -7.97
CA GLU A 168 14.76 -2.37 -7.63
C GLU A 168 15.37 -1.50 -6.53
N SER A 169 15.31 -0.17 -6.68
CA SER A 169 15.88 0.76 -5.70
C SER A 169 15.22 0.61 -4.33
N LEU A 170 13.89 0.48 -4.27
CA LEU A 170 13.22 0.28 -2.98
C LEU A 170 13.53 -1.07 -2.36
N LYS A 171 13.68 -2.12 -3.18
CA LYS A 171 14.05 -3.46 -2.70
C LYS A 171 15.44 -3.47 -2.06
N THR A 172 16.42 -2.73 -2.59
CA THR A 172 17.78 -2.69 -2.00
C THR A 172 17.82 -2.05 -0.62
N VAL A 173 16.92 -1.10 -0.34
CA VAL A 173 16.74 -0.49 1.00
C VAL A 173 15.68 -1.22 1.85
N GLY A 174 15.28 -2.42 1.45
CA GLY A 174 14.35 -3.28 2.19
C GLY A 174 12.94 -2.71 2.31
N SER A 175 12.49 -1.96 1.29
CA SER A 175 11.10 -1.49 1.15
C SER A 175 10.56 -1.93 -0.22
N ALA A 176 9.38 -1.43 -0.59
CA ALA A 176 8.76 -1.74 -1.87
C ALA A 176 7.86 -0.59 -2.34
N ILE A 177 7.60 -0.57 -3.65
CA ILE A 177 6.89 0.53 -4.34
C ILE A 177 5.41 0.61 -3.99
N GLY A 178 4.79 -0.53 -3.67
CA GLY A 178 3.36 -0.63 -3.39
C GLY A 178 2.51 0.16 -4.38
N THR A 179 1.65 1.06 -3.88
CA THR A 179 0.76 1.89 -4.71
C THR A 179 1.34 3.25 -5.11
N GLY A 180 2.61 3.54 -4.79
CA GLY A 180 3.17 4.90 -4.93
C GLY A 180 2.59 5.92 -3.94
N GLY A 181 1.91 5.47 -2.88
CA GLY A 181 1.40 6.32 -1.80
C GLY A 181 2.48 6.72 -0.80
N VAL A 182 3.21 7.80 -1.08
CA VAL A 182 4.27 8.32 -0.22
C VAL A 182 3.66 9.04 1.00
N ILE A 183 4.03 8.61 2.21
CA ILE A 183 3.63 9.23 3.48
C ILE A 183 4.87 9.75 4.18
N VAL A 184 5.00 11.07 4.30
CA VAL A 184 6.14 11.74 4.95
C VAL A 184 5.78 12.09 6.39
N MET A 185 6.67 11.80 7.34
CA MET A 185 6.52 12.11 8.76
C MET A 185 7.77 12.84 9.27
N ASP A 186 7.55 13.96 9.94
CA ASP A 186 8.59 14.85 10.47
C ASP A 186 9.17 14.37 11.81
N GLU A 187 10.20 15.06 12.31
CA GLU A 187 10.92 14.73 13.54
C GLU A 187 10.08 14.78 14.83
N ASP A 188 8.93 15.45 14.82
CA ASP A 188 8.02 15.52 15.98
C ASP A 188 7.02 14.36 16.03
N THR A 189 7.03 13.48 15.02
CA THR A 189 6.04 12.40 14.91
C THR A 189 6.23 11.34 16.00
N ASP A 190 5.16 11.00 16.70
CA ASP A 190 5.06 9.94 17.70
C ASP A 190 4.88 8.56 17.02
N LEU A 191 5.91 7.73 17.09
CA LEU A 191 5.96 6.45 16.39
C LEU A 191 4.98 5.43 16.97
N THR A 192 4.73 5.47 18.29
CA THR A 192 3.77 4.59 18.95
C THR A 192 2.35 4.86 18.45
N LYS A 193 1.99 6.15 18.29
CA LYS A 193 0.70 6.54 17.68
C LYS A 193 0.58 6.16 16.22
N VAL A 194 1.64 6.33 15.43
CA VAL A 194 1.67 5.91 14.02
C VAL A 194 1.41 4.42 13.91
N LEU A 195 2.15 3.60 14.68
CA LEU A 195 1.98 2.16 14.69
C LEU A 195 0.58 1.75 15.13
N LEU A 196 0.05 2.35 16.20
CA LEU A 196 -1.32 2.09 16.65
C LEU A 196 -2.35 2.42 15.58
N ARG A 197 -2.20 3.55 14.88
CA ARG A 197 -3.14 3.96 13.83
C ARG A 197 -3.14 2.99 12.65
N ILE A 198 -1.98 2.52 12.24
CA ILE A 198 -1.80 1.53 11.17
C ILE A 198 -2.34 0.16 11.61
N ALA A 199 -1.99 -0.32 12.80
CA ALA A 199 -2.47 -1.60 13.33
C ALA A 199 -4.00 -1.60 13.48
N ARG A 200 -4.58 -0.48 13.93
CA ARG A 200 -6.04 -0.31 14.02
C ARG A 200 -6.70 -0.35 12.64
N PHE A 201 -6.08 0.25 11.61
CA PHE A 201 -6.58 0.18 10.23
C PHE A 201 -6.64 -1.26 9.76
N TYR A 202 -5.53 -2.00 9.81
CA TYR A 202 -5.52 -3.38 9.32
C TYR A 202 -6.36 -4.35 10.15
N TRP A 203 -6.50 -4.13 11.45
CA TRP A 203 -7.44 -4.89 12.27
C TRP A 203 -8.89 -4.63 11.86
N HIS A 204 -9.27 -3.36 11.62
CA HIS A 204 -10.62 -2.99 11.19
C HIS A 204 -10.94 -3.49 9.79
N GLU A 205 -9.96 -3.42 8.90
CA GLU A 205 -10.09 -3.77 7.48
C GLU A 205 -9.76 -5.24 7.17
N SER A 206 -9.49 -6.06 8.18
CA SER A 206 -9.32 -7.51 8.01
C SER A 206 -10.68 -8.18 7.86
N CYS A 207 -10.83 -9.05 6.86
CA CYS A 207 -12.05 -9.84 6.69
C CYS A 207 -12.26 -10.91 7.77
N GLY A 208 -11.23 -11.21 8.57
CA GLY A 208 -11.30 -12.20 9.65
C GLY A 208 -11.29 -13.67 9.19
N GLN A 209 -11.02 -13.97 7.92
CA GLN A 209 -11.07 -15.34 7.41
C GLN A 209 -9.96 -16.24 7.98
N CYS A 210 -8.68 -15.86 7.80
CA CYS A 210 -7.55 -16.66 8.28
C CYS A 210 -7.12 -16.29 9.71
N THR A 211 -6.88 -17.30 10.55
CA THR A 211 -6.58 -17.10 11.97
C THR A 211 -5.35 -16.22 12.23
N PRO A 212 -4.21 -16.38 11.53
CA PRO A 212 -3.04 -15.54 11.80
C PRO A 212 -3.32 -14.05 11.60
N CYS A 213 -4.03 -13.68 10.53
CA CYS A 213 -4.46 -12.30 10.31
C CYS A 213 -5.53 -11.86 11.32
N ARG A 214 -6.63 -12.62 11.47
CA ARG A 214 -7.79 -12.27 12.31
C ARG A 214 -7.36 -11.99 13.75
N GLU A 215 -6.62 -12.91 14.35
CA GLU A 215 -6.20 -12.80 15.74
C GLU A 215 -4.94 -11.95 15.90
N GLY A 216 -3.97 -12.11 14.99
CA GLY A 216 -2.68 -11.43 15.07
C GLY A 216 -2.79 -9.91 14.91
N THR A 217 -3.60 -9.42 13.97
CA THR A 217 -3.82 -7.96 13.81
C THR A 217 -4.49 -7.36 15.05
N GLY A 218 -5.49 -8.04 15.60
CA GLY A 218 -6.14 -7.64 16.85
C GLY A 218 -5.19 -7.66 18.04
N TRP A 219 -4.29 -8.64 18.11
CA TRP A 219 -3.28 -8.72 19.16
C TRP A 219 -2.24 -7.60 19.08
N MET A 220 -1.68 -7.34 17.88
CA MET A 220 -0.77 -6.20 17.67
C MET A 220 -1.44 -4.89 18.06
N LYS A 221 -2.70 -4.67 17.63
CA LYS A 221 -3.48 -3.49 18.02
C LYS A 221 -3.63 -3.35 19.53
N LYS A 222 -3.88 -4.44 20.26
CA LYS A 222 -4.03 -4.42 21.73
C LYS A 222 -2.71 -4.08 22.43
N ILE A 223 -1.59 -4.64 21.99
CA ILE A 223 -0.27 -4.32 22.54
C ILE A 223 0.06 -2.84 22.30
N LEU A 224 -0.08 -2.37 21.06
CA LEU A 224 0.19 -0.98 20.69
C LEU A 224 -0.75 0.01 21.40
N GLN A 225 -2.01 -0.36 21.62
CA GLN A 225 -2.94 0.45 22.41
C GLN A 225 -2.44 0.58 23.84
N ARG A 226 -2.06 -0.53 24.48
CA ARG A 226 -1.50 -0.51 25.83
C ARG A 226 -0.21 0.31 25.91
N MET A 227 0.67 0.23 24.91
CA MET A 227 1.87 1.06 24.83
C MET A 227 1.50 2.55 24.75
N ASN A 228 0.57 2.91 23.87
CA ASN A 228 0.08 4.29 23.76
C ASN A 228 -0.56 4.82 25.04
N ASP A 229 -1.21 3.95 25.82
CA ASP A 229 -1.88 4.31 27.08
C ASP A 229 -0.91 4.34 28.29
N GLY A 230 0.41 4.27 28.05
CA GLY A 230 1.46 4.33 29.08
C GLY A 230 1.73 3.01 29.80
N GLY A 231 1.09 1.92 29.40
CA GLY A 231 1.27 0.58 29.98
C GLY A 231 2.28 -0.30 29.22
N GLY A 232 3.08 0.28 28.33
CA GLY A 232 4.05 -0.43 27.52
C GLY A 232 5.24 -0.97 28.32
N LYS A 233 5.81 -2.08 27.87
CA LYS A 233 7.00 -2.70 28.44
C LYS A 233 8.06 -2.91 27.37
N PRO A 234 9.36 -2.91 27.69
CA PRO A 234 10.42 -3.16 26.71
C PRO A 234 10.22 -4.47 25.93
N GLU A 235 9.71 -5.53 26.57
CA GLU A 235 9.47 -6.83 25.95
C GLU A 235 8.34 -6.81 24.90
N ASP A 236 7.51 -5.76 24.90
CA ASP A 236 6.41 -5.61 23.94
C ASP A 236 6.93 -5.42 22.52
N LEU A 237 8.10 -4.78 22.35
CA LEU A 237 8.73 -4.61 21.04
C LEU A 237 9.13 -5.96 20.43
N ASP A 238 9.74 -6.84 21.22
CA ASP A 238 10.10 -8.19 20.77
C ASP A 238 8.86 -9.07 20.56
N LEU A 239 7.84 -8.93 21.41
CA LEU A 239 6.57 -9.60 21.22
C LEU A 239 5.88 -9.17 19.92
N LEU A 240 5.81 -7.87 19.64
CA LEU A 240 5.22 -7.33 18.40
C LEU A 240 5.93 -7.86 17.16
N VAL A 241 7.27 -7.89 17.16
CA VAL A 241 8.05 -8.46 16.04
C VAL A 241 7.77 -9.95 15.87
N ARG A 242 7.69 -10.71 16.96
CA ARG A 242 7.33 -12.15 16.91
C ARG A 242 5.92 -12.37 16.37
N VAL A 243 4.94 -11.57 16.81
CA VAL A 243 3.57 -11.64 16.31
C VAL A 243 3.55 -11.32 14.81
N ALA A 244 4.20 -10.24 14.38
CA ALA A 244 4.30 -9.86 12.98
C ALA A 244 4.93 -10.98 12.11
N ASN A 245 6.02 -11.60 12.56
CA ASN A 245 6.65 -12.72 11.86
C ASN A 245 5.74 -13.96 11.77
N ASN A 246 4.86 -14.20 12.75
CA ASN A 246 3.91 -15.31 12.71
C ASN A 246 2.72 -15.04 11.77
N ILE A 247 2.41 -13.77 11.50
CA ILE A 247 1.40 -13.38 10.51
C ILE A 247 1.97 -13.48 9.09
N GLU A 248 3.16 -12.94 8.89
CA GLU A 248 3.85 -12.86 7.60
C GLU A 248 3.97 -14.26 6.96
N GLY A 249 3.51 -14.40 5.72
CA GLY A 249 3.58 -15.65 4.96
C GLY A 249 2.64 -16.78 5.42
N ASN A 250 1.91 -16.62 6.54
CA ASN A 250 1.00 -17.63 7.08
C ASN A 250 -0.48 -17.26 6.88
N THR A 251 -0.79 -16.37 5.94
CA THR A 251 -2.14 -15.85 5.69
C THR A 251 -2.61 -16.16 4.26
N ILE A 252 -3.92 -16.10 4.04
CA ILE A 252 -4.52 -16.43 2.73
C ILE A 252 -4.17 -15.37 1.68
N CYS A 253 -4.09 -14.10 2.08
CA CYS A 253 -3.82 -12.98 1.19
C CYS A 253 -2.76 -12.04 1.78
N ALA A 254 -2.23 -11.14 0.95
CA ALA A 254 -1.17 -10.21 1.34
C ALA A 254 -1.59 -9.14 2.38
N LEU A 255 -2.86 -9.08 2.80
CA LEU A 255 -3.26 -8.20 3.91
C LEU A 255 -2.52 -8.55 5.20
N GLY A 256 -2.21 -9.84 5.43
CA GLY A 256 -1.41 -10.26 6.58
C GLY A 256 -0.03 -9.61 6.58
N ASP A 257 0.69 -9.72 5.47
CA ASP A 257 2.00 -9.10 5.28
C ASP A 257 1.91 -7.57 5.39
N ALA A 258 0.91 -6.96 4.75
CA ALA A 258 0.63 -5.53 4.81
C ALA A 258 0.37 -5.02 6.24
N ALA A 259 -0.20 -5.86 7.12
CA ALA A 259 -0.40 -5.54 8.52
C ALA A 259 0.85 -5.77 9.38
N ALA A 260 1.67 -6.76 9.02
CA ALA A 260 2.87 -7.16 9.76
C ALA A 260 4.08 -6.26 9.47
N TRP A 261 4.33 -5.94 8.20
CA TRP A 261 5.51 -5.20 7.75
C TRP A 261 5.66 -3.83 8.40
N PRO A 262 4.63 -2.96 8.48
CA PRO A 262 4.78 -1.65 9.09
C PRO A 262 5.19 -1.74 10.56
N VAL A 263 4.63 -2.69 11.31
CA VAL A 263 4.97 -2.93 12.72
C VAL A 263 6.41 -3.45 12.83
N LYS A 264 6.71 -4.55 12.14
CA LYS A 264 8.02 -5.21 12.16
C LYS A 264 9.16 -4.25 11.80
N PHE A 265 9.05 -3.58 10.65
CA PHE A 265 10.14 -2.76 10.12
C PHE A 265 10.25 -1.41 10.81
N THR A 266 9.15 -0.82 11.32
CA THR A 266 9.26 0.36 12.19
C THR A 266 10.02 -0.01 13.46
N ILE A 267 9.66 -1.10 14.13
CA ILE A 267 10.35 -1.51 15.36
C ILE A 267 11.82 -1.79 15.07
N GLN A 268 12.15 -2.49 13.99
CA GLN A 268 13.55 -2.77 13.65
C GLN A 268 14.37 -1.50 13.36
N ARG A 269 13.79 -0.52 12.64
CA ARG A 269 14.51 0.68 12.21
C ARG A 269 14.56 1.76 13.29
N PHE A 270 13.54 1.82 14.15
CA PHE A 270 13.38 2.86 15.18
C PHE A 270 13.41 2.29 16.61
N ARG A 271 13.98 1.08 16.80
CA ARG A 271 14.00 0.37 18.09
C ARG A 271 14.46 1.26 19.24
N LYS A 272 15.61 1.91 19.07
CA LYS A 272 16.20 2.77 20.11
C LYS A 272 15.26 3.89 20.54
N GLU A 273 14.62 4.55 19.58
CA GLU A 273 13.70 5.66 19.87
C GLU A 273 12.44 5.17 20.59
N LEU A 274 11.89 4.01 20.19
CA LEU A 274 10.75 3.39 20.86
C LEU A 274 11.09 2.94 22.29
N GLU A 275 12.29 2.39 22.52
CA GLU A 275 12.77 2.04 23.86
C GLU A 275 12.92 3.28 24.74
N GLU A 276 13.48 4.38 24.22
CA GLU A 276 13.58 5.66 24.91
C GLU A 276 12.19 6.26 25.23
N GLU A 277 11.22 6.12 24.32
CA GLU A 277 9.84 6.55 24.54
C GLU A 277 9.19 5.78 25.69
N LEU A 278 9.31 4.44 25.70
CA LEU A 278 8.79 3.58 26.77
C LEU A 278 9.41 3.94 28.14
N LEU A 279 10.72 4.19 28.19
CA LEU A 279 11.41 4.60 29.41
C LEU A 279 10.93 5.95 29.93
N ARG A 280 10.68 6.91 29.03
CA ARG A 280 10.13 8.23 29.42
C ARG A 280 8.71 8.11 29.99
N GLN A 281 7.86 7.31 29.36
CA GLN A 281 6.49 7.07 29.84
C GLN A 281 6.50 6.40 31.23
N ALA A 282 7.34 5.39 31.44
CA ALA A 282 7.48 4.72 32.74
C ALA A 282 7.91 5.68 33.86
N LYS A 283 8.82 6.63 33.57
CA LYS A 283 9.24 7.67 34.52
C LYS A 283 8.15 8.69 34.82
N SER A 284 7.28 9.00 33.85
CA SER A 284 6.18 9.95 34.06
C SER A 284 5.01 9.36 34.86
N ALA A 285 4.92 8.03 34.92
CA ALA A 285 3.87 7.30 35.63
C ALA A 285 4.26 6.91 37.08
N ALA A 286 5.55 7.06 37.44
CA ALA A 286 6.11 6.79 38.77
C ALA A 286 6.18 8.08 39.60
#